data_AF-A0A0A1UJQ1-F1
#
_entry.id   AF-A0A0A1UJQ1-F1
#
_cell.length_a   1.000
_cell.length_b   1.000
_cell.length_c   1.000
_cell.angle_alpha   90.00
_cell.angle_beta   90.00
_cell.angle_gamma   90.00
#
_symmetry.space_group_name_H-M   'P 1'
#
loop_
_entity.id
_entity.type
_entity.pdbx_description
1 polymer ?
#
loop_
_entity_poly.entity_id
_entity_poly.type
_entity_poly.pdbx_seq_one_letter_code
_entity_poly.pdbx_strand_id
1 'polypeptide(L)'
;MIVPASLILSLAGFAAAQEFPSAYTNPLLAKVLIYSYCDGFRHDSIPTAVKQLQAWGPFWNVSFDATEDQTKIRTDNLAQYDALVFVSSTGNIFDTQGQTAFVDYLAKGGNFAAIHAASAAYLEKAWSPWTQTLGATFDHHPAFQTATFVKEATGEPATDPAPDRWTFGEEVYSFTSDPRKLGAKLLFSVDSKTYNDSGTPAGQGEPHPIAWQQEYAAGAAMKSGGSGPGVPGRSFYSSLGHANSTWMDATFMKHVMGGITWTFSSNTTRVASGFYSGTSPTVRTGATNNVTSTATTQGTAVLGSDQVAPSPPARPTTTSAVAPEPTGSTSSSASTSGAIMSVPAGAWAIAAAAFGAVLSASF
;
A
#
# COMPACT_ATOMS: atom_id res chain seq x y z
N MET A 1 -81.93 -32.01 -22.68
CA MET A 1 -80.97 -33.11 -22.41
C MET A 1 -79.57 -32.49 -22.47
N ILE A 2 -78.79 -32.68 -21.41
CA ILE A 2 -77.60 -31.90 -21.02
C ILE A 2 -76.35 -32.38 -21.80
N VAL A 3 -75.47 -31.44 -22.17
CA VAL A 3 -74.13 -31.54 -22.82
C VAL A 3 -73.15 -32.40 -21.98
N PRO A 4 -71.99 -32.95 -22.48
CA PRO A 4 -70.91 -32.15 -23.07
C PRO A 4 -70.10 -32.79 -24.23
N ALA A 5 -69.54 -31.92 -25.09
CA ALA A 5 -68.39 -32.22 -25.94
C ALA A 5 -67.13 -31.68 -25.24
N SER A 6 -66.13 -32.54 -25.06
CA SER A 6 -64.86 -32.22 -24.40
C SER A 6 -63.97 -31.35 -25.30
N LEU A 7 -63.59 -30.17 -24.79
CA LEU A 7 -62.55 -29.32 -25.37
C LEU A 7 -61.22 -29.65 -24.69
N ILE A 8 -60.29 -30.27 -25.42
CA ILE A 8 -58.91 -30.48 -24.96
C ILE A 8 -58.12 -29.20 -25.28
N LEU A 9 -57.79 -28.43 -24.25
CA LEU A 9 -56.93 -27.26 -24.35
C LEU A 9 -55.47 -27.70 -24.15
N SER A 10 -54.69 -27.76 -25.23
CA SER A 10 -53.25 -28.00 -25.17
C SER A 10 -52.53 -26.72 -24.73
N LEU A 11 -52.06 -26.67 -23.48
CA LEU A 11 -51.13 -25.65 -23.00
C LEU A 11 -49.71 -25.99 -23.51
N ALA A 12 -49.29 -25.34 -24.60
CA ALA A 12 -47.89 -25.27 -24.97
C ALA A 12 -47.19 -24.26 -24.04
N GLY A 13 -46.43 -24.77 -23.07
CA GLY A 13 -45.62 -23.93 -22.18
C GLY A 13 -44.47 -23.29 -22.95
N PHE A 14 -44.52 -21.97 -23.12
CA PHE A 14 -43.36 -21.17 -23.45
C PHE A 14 -42.40 -21.18 -22.25
N ALA A 15 -41.36 -22.01 -22.30
CA ALA A 15 -40.20 -21.85 -21.44
C ALA A 15 -39.37 -20.67 -21.98
N ALA A 16 -39.70 -19.46 -21.54
CA ALA A 16 -38.79 -18.33 -21.69
C ALA A 16 -37.55 -18.64 -20.85
N ALA A 17 -36.41 -18.87 -21.51
CA ALA A 17 -35.13 -18.87 -20.83
C ALA A 17 -34.96 -17.48 -20.19
N GLN A 18 -35.03 -17.44 -18.87
CA GLN A 18 -34.77 -16.24 -18.10
C GLN A 18 -33.27 -15.96 -18.22
N GLU A 19 -32.89 -15.06 -19.12
CA GLU A 19 -31.56 -14.48 -19.12
C GLU A 19 -31.36 -13.84 -17.75
N PHE A 20 -30.55 -14.48 -16.90
CA PHE A 20 -30.10 -13.86 -15.67
C PHE A 20 -29.27 -12.63 -16.07
N PRO A 21 -29.67 -11.40 -15.69
CA PRO A 21 -28.83 -10.25 -15.93
C PRO A 21 -27.45 -10.51 -15.32
N SER A 22 -26.41 -10.11 -16.05
CA SER A 22 -25.01 -10.11 -15.58
C SER A 22 -24.97 -9.73 -14.11
N ALA A 23 -24.29 -10.54 -13.29
CA ALA A 23 -24.20 -10.39 -11.84
C ALA A 23 -24.24 -8.92 -11.42
N TYR A 24 -25.24 -8.55 -10.60
CA TYR A 24 -25.39 -7.21 -10.05
C TYR A 24 -24.04 -6.73 -9.52
N THR A 25 -23.43 -5.78 -10.23
CA THR A 25 -22.17 -5.17 -9.81
C THR A 25 -22.57 -3.99 -8.96
N ASN A 26 -22.36 -4.07 -7.65
CA ASN A 26 -22.59 -2.95 -6.76
C ASN A 26 -21.70 -1.79 -7.24
N PRO A 27 -22.25 -0.67 -7.75
CA PRO A 27 -21.46 0.44 -8.29
C PRO A 27 -20.62 1.13 -7.20
N LEU A 28 -20.85 0.80 -5.92
CA LEU A 28 -20.09 1.29 -4.77
C LEU A 28 -18.95 0.35 -4.35
N LEU A 29 -18.84 -0.86 -4.92
CA LEU A 29 -17.79 -1.83 -4.56
C LEU A 29 -16.44 -1.39 -5.14
N ALA A 30 -15.48 -1.06 -4.28
CA ALA A 30 -14.13 -0.73 -4.72
C ALA A 30 -13.44 -1.98 -5.27
N LYS A 31 -12.81 -1.89 -6.44
CA LYS A 31 -11.96 -2.95 -6.98
C LYS A 31 -10.50 -2.64 -6.71
N VAL A 32 -9.77 -3.56 -6.10
CA VAL A 32 -8.35 -3.39 -5.78
C VAL A 32 -7.54 -4.54 -6.35
N LEU A 33 -6.41 -4.22 -6.97
CA LEU A 33 -5.44 -5.21 -7.43
C LEU A 33 -4.33 -5.36 -6.38
N ILE A 34 -4.22 -6.55 -5.79
CA ILE A 34 -3.06 -6.94 -5.00
C ILE A 34 -1.97 -7.41 -5.97
N TYR A 35 -0.80 -6.80 -5.86
CA TYR A 35 0.40 -7.20 -6.55
C TYR A 35 1.46 -7.65 -5.56
N SER A 36 2.05 -8.81 -5.78
CA SER A 36 3.00 -9.44 -4.84
C SER A 36 4.19 -10.14 -5.51
N TYR A 37 4.46 -9.79 -6.78
CA TYR A 37 5.64 -10.28 -7.48
C TYR A 37 6.92 -9.87 -6.76
N CYS A 38 7.90 -10.78 -6.70
CA CYS A 38 9.20 -10.56 -6.10
C CYS A 38 10.29 -10.92 -7.12
N ASP A 39 11.15 -9.97 -7.44
CA ASP A 39 12.44 -10.16 -8.12
C ASP A 39 13.61 -10.19 -7.12
N GLY A 40 13.28 -10.32 -5.83
CA GLY A 40 14.21 -10.39 -4.71
C GLY A 40 13.69 -11.35 -3.64
N PHE A 41 13.94 -11.02 -2.37
CA PHE A 41 13.49 -11.86 -1.26
C PHE A 41 11.96 -11.98 -1.22
N ARG A 42 11.47 -13.21 -1.10
CA ARG A 42 10.04 -13.53 -1.03
C ARG A 42 9.65 -13.84 0.42
N HIS A 43 8.65 -13.12 0.92
CA HIS A 43 8.16 -13.30 2.28
C HIS A 43 7.11 -14.41 2.34
N ASP A 44 7.24 -15.30 3.34
CA ASP A 44 6.30 -16.40 3.59
C ASP A 44 4.88 -15.92 3.95
N SER A 45 4.72 -14.66 4.35
CA SER A 45 3.43 -14.06 4.69
C SER A 45 2.57 -13.68 3.49
N ILE A 46 3.13 -13.59 2.28
CA ILE A 46 2.41 -13.15 1.07
C ILE A 46 1.10 -13.95 0.85
N PRO A 47 1.09 -15.30 0.87
CA PRO A 47 -0.15 -16.06 0.69
C PRO A 47 -1.19 -15.80 1.79
N THR A 48 -0.76 -15.62 3.03
CA THR A 48 -1.65 -15.31 4.16
C THR A 48 -2.22 -13.91 4.01
N ALA A 49 -1.40 -12.93 3.63
CA ALA A 49 -1.81 -11.56 3.39
C ALA A 49 -2.90 -11.46 2.32
N VAL A 50 -2.68 -12.08 1.16
CA VAL A 50 -3.66 -12.12 0.07
C VAL A 50 -4.98 -12.74 0.54
N LYS A 51 -4.92 -13.89 1.21
CA LYS A 51 -6.11 -14.57 1.74
C LYS A 51 -6.87 -13.69 2.75
N GLN A 52 -6.16 -12.99 3.62
CA GLN A 52 -6.77 -12.11 4.62
C GLN A 52 -7.41 -10.89 3.97
N LEU A 53 -6.73 -10.21 3.05
CA LEU A 53 -7.30 -9.09 2.31
C LEU A 53 -8.59 -9.51 1.58
N GLN A 54 -8.58 -10.65 0.90
CA GLN A 54 -9.77 -11.18 0.23
C GLN A 54 -10.89 -11.54 1.22
N ALA A 55 -10.56 -12.14 2.38
CA ALA A 55 -11.56 -12.49 3.39
C ALA A 55 -12.17 -11.25 4.07
N TRP A 56 -11.38 -10.18 4.26
CA TRP A 56 -11.82 -8.95 4.91
C TRP A 56 -12.50 -7.98 3.95
N GLY A 57 -12.18 -8.02 2.65
CA GLY A 57 -12.69 -7.11 1.63
C GLY A 57 -14.20 -6.88 1.66
N PRO A 58 -15.05 -7.93 1.70
CA PRO A 58 -16.50 -7.77 1.74
C PRO A 58 -17.02 -6.93 2.92
N PHE A 59 -16.37 -7.00 4.09
CA PHE A 59 -16.75 -6.22 5.27
C PHE A 59 -16.44 -4.72 5.13
N TRP A 60 -15.56 -4.37 4.20
CA TRP A 60 -15.13 -3.01 3.90
C TRP A 60 -15.64 -2.52 2.55
N ASN A 61 -16.53 -3.30 1.91
CA ASN A 61 -17.04 -3.04 0.56
C ASN A 61 -15.91 -2.88 -0.49
N VAL A 62 -14.93 -3.80 -0.40
CA VAL A 62 -13.80 -3.92 -1.32
C VAL A 62 -13.74 -5.33 -1.90
N SER A 63 -13.49 -5.43 -3.20
CA SER A 63 -13.13 -6.67 -3.88
C SER A 63 -11.65 -6.65 -4.22
N PHE A 64 -10.94 -7.72 -3.89
CA PHE A 64 -9.52 -7.86 -4.18
C PHE A 64 -9.27 -8.93 -5.24
N ASP A 65 -8.70 -8.51 -6.36
CA ASP A 65 -8.05 -9.40 -7.31
C ASP A 65 -6.56 -9.50 -6.92
N ALA A 66 -5.90 -10.63 -7.15
CA ALA A 66 -4.49 -10.82 -6.78
C ALA A 66 -3.68 -11.37 -7.95
N THR A 67 -2.47 -10.85 -8.14
CA THR A 67 -1.56 -11.33 -9.19
C THR A 67 -0.10 -11.20 -8.78
N GLU A 68 0.71 -12.13 -9.27
CA GLU A 68 2.17 -12.02 -9.32
C GLU A 68 2.67 -11.95 -10.77
N ASP A 69 1.75 -11.96 -11.75
CA ASP A 69 2.07 -11.91 -13.17
C ASP A 69 2.26 -10.46 -13.63
N GLN A 70 3.50 -10.12 -13.97
CA GLN A 70 3.91 -8.81 -14.49
C GLN A 70 3.09 -8.37 -15.72
N THR A 71 2.61 -9.31 -16.54
CA THR A 71 1.83 -9.00 -17.74
C THR A 71 0.43 -8.46 -17.43
N LYS A 72 -0.01 -8.53 -16.16
CA LYS A 72 -1.25 -7.90 -15.69
C LYS A 72 -1.09 -6.42 -15.36
N ILE A 73 0.15 -5.91 -15.28
CA ILE A 73 0.40 -4.49 -15.06
C ILE A 73 0.41 -3.79 -16.42
N ARG A 74 -0.79 -3.52 -16.94
CA ARG A 74 -1.02 -2.90 -18.26
C ARG A 74 -2.14 -1.88 -18.15
N THR A 75 -2.08 -0.80 -18.93
CA THR A 75 -3.01 0.34 -18.83
C THR A 75 -4.48 -0.08 -18.90
N ASP A 76 -4.82 -0.99 -19.82
CA ASP A 76 -6.16 -1.52 -20.00
C ASP A 76 -6.63 -2.31 -18.78
N ASN A 77 -5.78 -3.18 -18.23
CA ASN A 77 -6.11 -3.95 -17.03
C ASN A 77 -6.19 -3.05 -15.79
N LEU A 78 -5.27 -2.09 -15.62
CA LEU A 78 -5.23 -1.20 -14.45
C LEU A 78 -6.42 -0.24 -14.38
N ALA A 79 -7.02 0.13 -15.51
CA ALA A 79 -8.16 1.06 -15.57
C ALA A 79 -9.40 0.58 -14.80
N GLN A 80 -9.50 -0.72 -14.50
CA GLN A 80 -10.61 -1.27 -13.72
C GLN A 80 -10.41 -1.21 -12.20
N TYR A 81 -9.27 -0.75 -11.70
CA TYR A 81 -8.97 -0.78 -10.25
C TYR A 81 -8.97 0.63 -9.64
N ASP A 82 -9.66 0.75 -8.51
CA ASP A 82 -9.75 1.96 -7.70
C ASP A 82 -8.49 2.20 -6.86
N ALA A 83 -7.74 1.14 -6.53
CA ALA A 83 -6.37 1.20 -6.00
C ALA A 83 -5.52 0.00 -6.42
N LEU A 84 -4.20 0.17 -6.35
CA LEU A 84 -3.20 -0.89 -6.41
C LEU A 84 -2.59 -1.08 -5.02
N VAL A 85 -2.49 -2.32 -4.55
CA VAL A 85 -1.89 -2.68 -3.26
C VAL A 85 -0.68 -3.58 -3.50
N PHE A 86 0.49 -3.15 -3.08
CA PHE A 86 1.73 -3.91 -3.18
C PHE A 86 2.03 -4.57 -1.85
N VAL A 87 1.98 -5.91 -1.83
CA VAL A 87 2.22 -6.69 -0.61
C VAL A 87 3.57 -7.36 -0.74
N SER A 88 4.55 -6.88 0.04
CA SER A 88 5.90 -7.44 0.13
C SER A 88 6.59 -7.68 -1.22
N SER A 89 6.28 -6.86 -2.24
CA SER A 89 6.93 -6.93 -3.55
C SER A 89 8.36 -6.40 -3.45
N THR A 90 9.36 -7.18 -3.87
CA THR A 90 10.78 -6.81 -3.73
C THR A 90 11.51 -6.84 -5.07
N GLY A 91 12.62 -6.09 -5.18
CA GLY A 91 13.43 -6.03 -6.40
C GLY A 91 12.82 -5.17 -7.52
N ASN A 92 13.07 -5.50 -8.78
CA ASN A 92 12.52 -4.79 -9.93
C ASN A 92 11.20 -5.45 -10.39
N ILE A 93 10.08 -4.87 -9.95
CA ILE A 93 8.80 -5.59 -9.97
C ILE A 93 7.97 -5.41 -11.25
N PHE A 94 8.43 -4.56 -12.18
CA PHE A 94 7.77 -4.30 -13.46
C PHE A 94 8.74 -4.35 -14.63
N ASP A 95 8.26 -4.89 -15.75
CA ASP A 95 8.81 -4.64 -17.07
C ASP A 95 8.54 -3.18 -17.55
N THR A 96 9.08 -2.82 -18.71
CA THR A 96 8.95 -1.47 -19.29
C THR A 96 7.50 -1.06 -19.54
N GLN A 97 6.63 -1.99 -19.93
CA GLN A 97 5.22 -1.69 -20.17
C GLN A 97 4.48 -1.48 -18.85
N GLY A 98 4.82 -2.26 -17.82
CA GLY A 98 4.30 -2.11 -16.46
C GLY A 98 4.71 -0.79 -15.82
N GLN A 99 5.96 -0.36 -15.98
CA GLN A 99 6.42 0.96 -15.52
C GLN A 99 5.62 2.09 -16.18
N THR A 100 5.40 1.99 -17.50
CA THR A 100 4.61 2.97 -18.25
C THR A 100 3.16 3.01 -17.77
N ALA A 101 2.54 1.83 -17.61
CA ALA A 101 1.17 1.70 -17.13
C ALA A 101 0.99 2.23 -15.70
N PHE A 102 1.96 1.98 -14.82
CA PHE A 102 1.95 2.48 -13.45
C PHE A 102 2.05 4.01 -13.39
N VAL A 103 2.96 4.62 -14.16
CA VAL A 103 3.09 6.09 -14.23
C VAL A 103 1.80 6.72 -14.77
N ASP A 104 1.22 6.13 -15.83
CA ASP A 104 -0.06 6.59 -16.39
C ASP A 104 -1.21 6.46 -15.37
N TYR A 105 -1.27 5.36 -14.62
CA TYR A 105 -2.23 5.14 -13.55
C TYR A 105 -2.15 6.26 -12.48
N LEU A 106 -0.94 6.56 -11.98
CA LEU A 106 -0.73 7.62 -11.00
C LEU A 106 -1.06 9.01 -11.56
N ALA A 107 -0.68 9.29 -12.81
CA ALA A 107 -0.94 10.58 -13.47
C ALA A 107 -2.45 10.87 -13.64
N LYS A 108 -3.28 9.82 -13.66
CA LYS A 108 -4.74 9.89 -13.69
C LYS A 108 -5.39 9.93 -12.31
N GLY A 109 -4.59 10.04 -11.25
CA GLY A 109 -5.07 10.10 -9.88
C GLY A 109 -5.30 8.73 -9.24
N GLY A 110 -4.67 7.68 -9.77
CA GLY A 110 -4.75 6.33 -9.23
C GLY A 110 -4.26 6.25 -7.79
N ASN A 111 -4.85 5.35 -7.01
CA ASN A 111 -4.53 5.20 -5.59
C ASN A 111 -3.59 4.02 -5.34
N PHE A 112 -2.77 4.17 -4.31
CA PHE A 112 -1.67 3.28 -4.04
C PHE A 112 -1.63 2.88 -2.57
N ALA A 113 -1.36 1.61 -2.30
CA ALA A 113 -0.91 1.17 -0.99
C ALA A 113 0.30 0.25 -1.12
N ALA A 114 1.23 0.34 -0.19
CA ALA A 114 2.37 -0.57 -0.09
C ALA A 114 2.51 -1.09 1.34
N ILE A 115 2.83 -2.37 1.48
CA ILE A 115 2.88 -3.05 2.77
C ILE A 115 4.19 -3.82 2.90
N HIS A 116 4.81 -3.66 4.06
CA HIS A 116 6.03 -4.32 4.49
C HIS A 116 7.17 -4.16 3.47
N ALA A 117 7.67 -5.27 2.92
CA ALA A 117 8.81 -5.28 2.01
C ALA A 117 8.54 -4.68 0.63
N ALA A 118 7.33 -4.18 0.36
CA ALA A 118 7.10 -3.32 -0.80
C ALA A 118 8.06 -2.10 -0.80
N SER A 119 8.50 -1.63 0.37
CA SER A 119 9.51 -0.57 0.45
C SER A 119 10.91 -0.99 -0.01
N ALA A 120 11.15 -2.28 -0.23
CA ALA A 120 12.40 -2.83 -0.77
C ALA A 120 12.35 -3.09 -2.30
N ALA A 121 11.26 -2.70 -2.97
CA ALA A 121 11.26 -2.63 -4.44
C ALA A 121 12.08 -1.41 -4.93
N TYR A 122 12.78 -1.59 -6.05
CA TYR A 122 13.63 -0.56 -6.69
C TYR A 122 14.78 -0.01 -5.82
N LEU A 123 15.32 -0.81 -4.89
CA LEU A 123 16.53 -0.43 -4.13
C LEU A 123 17.77 -0.29 -5.01
N GLU A 124 18.03 -1.29 -5.86
CA GLU A 124 19.23 -1.31 -6.73
C GLU A 124 19.13 -0.35 -7.92
N LYS A 125 17.90 -0.14 -8.40
CA LYS A 125 17.59 0.70 -9.57
C LYS A 125 16.50 1.69 -9.18
N ALA A 126 16.90 2.67 -8.35
CA ALA A 126 15.99 3.70 -7.85
C ALA A 126 15.21 4.33 -9.01
N TRP A 127 13.88 4.32 -8.88
CA TRP A 127 12.96 4.81 -9.89
C TRP A 127 11.97 5.78 -9.26
N SER A 128 12.10 7.06 -9.61
CA SER A 128 11.43 8.17 -8.94
C SER A 128 9.90 8.03 -8.81
N PRO A 129 9.15 7.56 -9.83
CA PRO A 129 7.71 7.35 -9.67
C PRO A 129 7.39 6.40 -8.52
N TRP A 130 8.13 5.30 -8.36
CA TRP A 130 7.96 4.40 -7.23
C TRP A 130 8.31 5.06 -5.90
N THR A 131 9.52 5.61 -5.79
CA THR A 131 10.03 6.11 -4.51
C THR A 131 9.26 7.33 -4.00
N GLN A 132 8.78 8.21 -4.88
CA GLN A 132 7.94 9.34 -4.49
C GLN A 132 6.53 8.90 -4.08
N THR A 133 5.97 7.88 -4.73
CA THR A 133 4.65 7.31 -4.37
C THR A 133 4.71 6.60 -3.03
N LEU A 134 5.80 5.84 -2.80
CA LEU A 134 6.04 5.10 -1.58
C LEU A 134 6.30 6.02 -0.37
N GLY A 135 6.99 7.15 -0.59
CA GLY A 135 7.33 8.13 0.45
C GLY A 135 8.74 7.95 1.00
N ALA A 136 9.10 6.75 1.41
CA ALA A 136 10.46 6.41 1.83
C ALA A 136 10.80 4.95 1.56
N THR A 137 12.05 4.71 1.18
CA THR A 137 12.56 3.41 0.76
C THR A 137 13.25 2.69 1.92
N PHE A 138 13.15 1.37 1.96
CA PHE A 138 13.81 0.51 2.94
C PHE A 138 15.32 0.75 3.00
N ASP A 139 15.89 0.79 4.20
CA ASP A 139 17.33 0.87 4.44
C ASP A 139 17.85 -0.43 5.06
N HIS A 140 17.39 -0.74 6.27
CA HIS A 140 17.74 -1.97 7.00
C HIS A 140 16.70 -2.25 8.09
N HIS A 141 16.85 -3.37 8.80
CA HIS A 141 16.11 -3.65 10.03
C HIS A 141 17.00 -4.51 10.96
N PRO A 142 16.81 -4.47 12.28
CA PRO A 142 17.42 -5.43 13.20
C PRO A 142 16.72 -6.79 13.09
N ALA A 143 17.25 -7.80 13.80
CA ALA A 143 16.56 -9.09 13.90
C ALA A 143 15.12 -8.92 14.42
N PHE A 144 14.22 -9.78 13.92
CA PHE A 144 12.83 -9.85 14.36
C PHE A 144 12.74 -9.89 15.88
N GLN A 145 11.98 -8.98 16.47
CA GLN A 145 11.88 -8.84 17.92
C GLN A 145 10.58 -8.15 18.31
N THR A 146 10.26 -8.15 19.61
CA THR A 146 9.12 -7.37 20.11
C THR A 146 9.48 -5.90 20.13
N ALA A 147 8.59 -5.05 19.60
CA ALA A 147 8.69 -3.60 19.65
C ALA A 147 7.33 -2.98 19.99
N THR A 148 7.32 -1.73 20.42
CA THR A 148 6.07 -0.98 20.65
C THR A 148 5.90 0.10 19.60
N PHE A 149 4.82 -0.02 18.82
CA PHE A 149 4.41 0.95 17.82
C PHE A 149 3.47 1.98 18.46
N VAL A 150 3.69 3.26 18.15
CA VAL A 150 2.99 4.39 18.77
C VAL A 150 2.13 5.08 17.72
N LYS A 151 0.88 5.35 18.07
CA LYS A 151 -0.07 6.08 17.21
C LYS A 151 0.30 7.56 17.17
N GLU A 152 0.51 8.08 15.96
CA GLU A 152 0.92 9.48 15.72
C GLU A 152 -0.23 10.35 15.18
N ALA A 153 -1.32 9.72 14.72
CA ALA A 153 -2.50 10.41 14.21
C ALA A 153 -3.79 9.78 14.74
N THR A 154 -4.74 10.61 15.16
CA THR A 154 -6.10 10.22 15.56
C THR A 154 -7.13 10.73 14.56
N GLY A 155 -8.27 10.04 14.43
CA GLY A 155 -9.32 10.37 13.47
C GLY A 155 -9.01 9.90 12.06
N GLU A 156 -8.04 9.00 11.91
CA GLU A 156 -7.66 8.41 10.62
C GLU A 156 -8.15 6.96 10.57
N PRO A 157 -8.76 6.50 9.45
CA PRO A 157 -9.27 5.14 9.33
C PRO A 157 -8.23 4.06 9.64
N ALA A 158 -6.97 4.34 9.28
CA ALA A 158 -5.85 3.43 9.50
C ALA A 158 -5.40 3.34 10.96
N THR A 159 -5.68 4.32 11.81
CA THR A 159 -5.16 4.36 13.19
C THR A 159 -6.24 4.21 14.26
N ASP A 160 -7.47 4.66 13.98
CA ASP A 160 -8.59 4.59 14.93
C ASP A 160 -8.87 3.19 15.49
N PRO A 161 -8.73 2.09 14.71
CA PRO A 161 -8.94 0.74 15.23
C PRO A 161 -7.85 0.24 16.20
N ALA A 162 -6.68 0.88 16.22
CA ALA A 162 -5.53 0.45 17.01
C ALA A 162 -5.48 1.14 18.37
N PRO A 163 -4.89 0.51 19.41
CA PRO A 163 -4.56 1.21 20.64
C PRO A 163 -3.50 2.29 20.37
N ASP A 164 -3.34 3.23 21.30
CA ASP A 164 -2.32 4.29 21.18
C ASP A 164 -0.90 3.73 21.22
N ARG A 165 -0.73 2.57 21.86
CA ARG A 165 0.51 1.79 21.90
C ARG A 165 0.19 0.34 21.58
N TRP A 166 0.83 -0.20 20.56
CA TRP A 166 0.60 -1.55 20.06
C TRP A 166 1.92 -2.33 20.06
N THR A 167 2.01 -3.36 20.90
CA THR A 167 3.25 -4.11 21.14
C THR A 167 3.13 -5.54 20.62
N PHE A 168 3.96 -5.90 19.65
CA PHE A 168 4.03 -7.25 19.09
C PHE A 168 5.38 -7.49 18.39
N GLY A 169 5.62 -8.74 17.96
CA GLY A 169 6.85 -9.12 17.27
C GLY A 169 6.84 -8.65 15.81
N GLU A 170 7.87 -7.92 15.40
CA GLU A 170 8.10 -7.49 14.03
C GLU A 170 9.58 -7.26 13.68
N GLU A 171 9.85 -7.10 12.39
CA GLU A 171 11.03 -6.44 11.85
C GLU A 171 10.80 -4.92 11.82
N VAL A 172 11.56 -4.20 12.65
CA VAL A 172 11.46 -2.74 12.72
C VAL A 172 12.28 -2.12 11.59
N TYR A 173 11.62 -1.74 10.51
CA TYR A 173 12.29 -1.19 9.33
C TYR A 173 12.75 0.24 9.55
N SER A 174 14.01 0.48 9.22
CA SER A 174 14.59 1.81 9.01
C SER A 174 14.54 2.23 7.55
N PHE A 175 14.57 3.54 7.31
CA PHE A 175 14.35 4.13 5.98
C PHE A 175 15.48 5.06 5.52
N THR A 176 15.70 5.09 4.21
CA THR A 176 16.76 5.88 3.58
C THR A 176 16.50 7.39 3.66
N SER A 177 15.25 7.80 3.87
CA SER A 177 14.81 9.18 3.91
C SER A 177 13.58 9.37 4.78
N ASP A 178 13.38 10.58 5.26
CA ASP A 178 12.18 10.97 6.00
C ASP A 178 10.98 11.17 5.04
N PRO A 179 9.92 10.35 5.12
CA PRO A 179 8.74 10.47 4.26
C PRO A 179 8.02 11.82 4.43
N ARG A 180 8.16 12.49 5.58
CA ARG A 180 7.53 13.81 5.82
C ARG A 180 8.10 14.90 4.93
N LYS A 181 9.31 14.73 4.38
CA LYS A 181 9.89 15.67 3.40
C LYS A 181 9.09 15.72 2.09
N LEU A 182 8.29 14.69 1.82
CA LEU A 182 7.34 14.65 0.70
C LEU A 182 5.92 15.08 1.10
N GLY A 183 5.74 15.58 2.33
CA GLY A 183 4.43 15.96 2.86
C GLY A 183 3.63 14.78 3.43
N ALA A 184 4.24 13.61 3.60
CA ALA A 184 3.58 12.48 4.22
C ALA A 184 3.14 12.78 5.66
N LYS A 185 1.90 12.42 5.99
CA LYS A 185 1.39 12.41 7.36
C LYS A 185 1.73 11.07 8.01
N LEU A 186 2.41 11.14 9.14
CA LEU A 186 2.76 9.95 9.91
C LEU A 186 1.53 9.37 10.62
N LEU A 187 1.38 8.04 10.58
CA LEU A 187 0.29 7.30 11.20
C LEU A 187 0.77 6.53 12.43
N PHE A 188 1.89 5.82 12.28
CA PHE A 188 2.57 5.13 13.36
C PHE A 188 4.07 5.41 13.34
N SER A 189 4.65 5.46 14.53
CA SER A 189 6.08 5.38 14.78
C SER A 189 6.42 4.15 15.61
N VAL A 190 7.70 3.92 15.89
CA VAL A 190 8.16 2.92 16.87
C VAL A 190 8.88 3.60 18.04
N ASP A 191 8.62 3.14 19.25
CA ASP A 191 9.36 3.58 20.44
C ASP A 191 10.75 2.96 20.44
N SER A 192 11.77 3.78 20.17
CA SER A 192 13.18 3.39 20.08
C SER A 192 13.77 2.80 21.36
N LYS A 193 13.06 2.89 22.50
CA LYS A 193 13.48 2.25 23.77
C LYS A 193 13.00 0.81 23.91
N THR A 194 12.18 0.32 22.98
CA THR A 194 11.49 -0.96 23.10
C THR A 194 12.03 -2.06 22.20
N TYR A 195 12.99 -1.73 21.33
CA TYR A 195 13.68 -2.68 20.46
C TYR A 195 15.17 -2.31 20.39
N ASN A 196 16.01 -3.28 20.05
CA ASN A 196 17.44 -3.09 19.90
C ASN A 196 17.81 -3.07 18.42
N ASP A 197 18.48 -2.00 18.01
CA ASP A 197 19.03 -1.86 16.68
C ASP A 197 20.45 -1.28 16.77
N SER A 198 21.39 -1.98 16.17
CA SER A 198 22.79 -1.55 16.08
C SER A 198 23.07 -0.76 14.80
N GLY A 199 22.12 -0.71 13.87
CA GLY A 199 22.21 0.05 12.64
C GLY A 199 22.06 1.56 12.88
N THR A 200 22.59 2.34 11.94
CA THR A 200 22.37 3.79 11.89
C THR A 200 21.54 4.09 10.65
N PRO A 201 20.30 4.60 10.80
CA PRO A 201 19.47 4.90 9.65
C PRO A 201 20.06 6.05 8.83
N ALA A 202 19.97 5.96 7.50
CA ALA A 202 20.54 6.96 6.62
C ALA A 202 19.89 8.36 6.75
N GLY A 203 18.60 8.44 7.10
CA GLY A 203 17.94 9.75 7.23
C GLY A 203 16.42 9.77 7.42
N GLN A 204 15.84 8.78 8.10
CA GLN A 204 14.39 8.62 8.31
C GLN A 204 13.72 9.71 9.18
N GLY A 205 14.51 10.47 9.95
CA GLY A 205 14.02 11.49 10.89
C GLY A 205 13.35 10.91 12.15
N GLU A 206 12.81 11.80 13.00
CA GLU A 206 12.22 11.45 14.30
C GLU A 206 10.82 12.07 14.49
N PRO A 207 9.82 11.36 15.05
CA PRO A 207 9.91 9.98 15.54
C PRO A 207 10.12 8.96 14.40
N HIS A 208 10.77 7.82 14.71
CA HIS A 208 11.06 6.73 13.75
C HIS A 208 9.79 6.29 13.01
N PRO A 209 9.63 6.59 11.71
CA PRO A 209 8.39 6.35 11.00
C PRO A 209 8.14 4.86 10.71
N ILE A 210 6.90 4.38 10.86
CA ILE A 210 6.51 2.98 10.62
C ILE A 210 5.38 2.86 9.60
N ALA A 211 4.43 3.78 9.63
CA ALA A 211 3.35 3.85 8.66
C ALA A 211 2.99 5.32 8.39
N TRP A 212 2.64 5.64 7.15
CA TRP A 212 2.31 7.00 6.74
C TRP A 212 1.33 7.01 5.57
N GLN A 213 0.79 8.19 5.29
CA GLN A 213 -0.07 8.43 4.15
C GLN A 213 0.29 9.76 3.47
N GLN A 214 0.09 9.84 2.16
CA GLN A 214 0.34 11.07 1.38
C GLN A 214 -0.92 11.47 0.61
N GLU A 215 -1.26 12.74 0.73
CA GLU A 215 -2.32 13.42 -0.03
C GLU A 215 -1.72 14.09 -1.26
N TYR A 216 -2.46 14.08 -2.37
CA TYR A 216 -2.10 14.68 -3.67
C TYR A 216 -0.80 14.18 -4.30
N ALA A 217 -0.88 13.82 -5.59
CA ALA A 217 0.27 13.40 -6.39
C ALA A 217 1.13 12.31 -5.71
N ALA A 218 0.50 11.18 -5.34
CA ALA A 218 1.14 9.91 -5.00
C ALA A 218 2.22 9.53 -6.04
N GLY A 219 3.40 10.15 -5.96
CA GLY A 219 4.47 10.15 -6.95
C GLY A 219 4.17 10.66 -8.36
N ALA A 220 3.03 11.33 -8.60
CA ALA A 220 2.71 11.87 -9.93
C ALA A 220 3.55 13.12 -10.24
N ALA A 221 4.09 13.21 -11.46
CA ALA A 221 4.82 14.39 -11.91
C ALA A 221 3.94 15.65 -11.86
N MET A 222 4.48 16.73 -11.29
CA MET A 222 3.82 18.04 -11.29
C MET A 222 3.50 18.47 -12.73
N LYS A 223 2.29 18.96 -13.00
CA LYS A 223 1.96 19.54 -14.31
C LYS A 223 2.83 20.78 -14.53
N SER A 224 3.60 20.81 -15.62
CA SER A 224 4.33 22.01 -16.01
C SER A 224 3.34 23.14 -16.34
N GLY A 225 3.48 24.29 -15.66
CA GLY A 225 2.73 25.52 -15.98
C GLY A 225 1.38 25.73 -15.28
N GLY A 226 1.04 24.96 -14.24
CA GLY A 226 -0.19 25.15 -13.44
C GLY A 226 0.08 25.26 -11.94
N SER A 227 -0.80 25.96 -11.21
CA SER A 227 -0.76 26.00 -9.75
C SER A 227 -1.39 24.74 -9.16
N GLY A 228 -0.56 23.74 -8.84
CA GLY A 228 -0.95 22.59 -8.02
C GLY A 228 -0.37 21.26 -8.52
N PRO A 229 -0.34 20.23 -7.66
CA PRO A 229 -0.07 18.85 -8.07
C PRO A 229 -0.99 18.42 -9.22
N GLY A 230 -0.59 17.36 -9.94
CA GLY A 230 -1.46 16.68 -10.90
C GLY A 230 -2.78 16.19 -10.27
N VAL A 231 -3.58 15.48 -11.07
CA VAL A 231 -4.87 14.90 -10.66
C VAL A 231 -4.76 14.25 -9.25
N PRO A 232 -5.69 14.52 -8.30
CA PRO A 232 -5.56 14.04 -6.93
C PRO A 232 -5.45 12.51 -6.87
N GLY A 233 -4.63 12.00 -5.97
CA GLY A 233 -4.40 10.56 -5.75
C GLY A 233 -3.74 10.37 -4.40
N ARG A 234 -4.06 9.28 -3.71
CA ARG A 234 -3.59 9.02 -2.34
C ARG A 234 -2.68 7.81 -2.28
N SER A 235 -1.68 7.88 -1.41
CA SER A 235 -0.80 6.75 -1.08
C SER A 235 -0.85 6.43 0.41
N PHE A 236 -0.85 5.13 0.73
CA PHE A 236 -0.75 4.60 2.09
C PHE A 236 0.43 3.63 2.16
N TYR A 237 1.20 3.67 3.24
CA TYR A 237 2.25 2.71 3.51
C TYR A 237 2.25 2.25 4.96
N SER A 238 2.52 0.96 5.17
CA SER A 238 2.82 0.38 6.49
C SER A 238 3.98 -0.58 6.37
N SER A 239 5.00 -0.45 7.21
CA SER A 239 6.17 -1.35 7.24
C SER A 239 5.92 -2.67 7.97
N LEU A 240 4.81 -2.77 8.70
CA LEU A 240 4.39 -3.96 9.40
C LEU A 240 3.84 -4.99 8.41
N GLY A 241 3.94 -6.28 8.74
CA GLY A 241 3.40 -7.38 7.93
C GLY A 241 4.40 -8.49 7.61
N HIS A 242 5.51 -8.62 8.33
CA HIS A 242 6.48 -9.70 8.12
C HIS A 242 5.85 -11.07 8.37
N ALA A 243 5.30 -11.26 9.58
CA ALA A 243 4.89 -12.56 10.06
C ALA A 243 3.45 -12.91 9.65
N ASN A 244 3.19 -14.19 9.42
CA ASN A 244 1.83 -14.72 9.23
C ASN A 244 0.88 -14.34 10.37
N SER A 245 1.38 -14.31 11.61
CA SER A 245 0.61 -13.91 12.78
C SER A 245 0.17 -12.45 12.73
N THR A 246 0.96 -11.56 12.12
CA THR A 246 0.61 -10.14 11.95
C THR A 246 -0.64 -10.03 11.07
N TRP A 247 -0.69 -10.74 9.95
CA TRP A 247 -1.86 -10.79 9.07
C TRP A 247 -3.09 -11.49 9.67
N MET A 248 -2.90 -12.29 10.72
CA MET A 248 -4.00 -12.91 11.47
C MET A 248 -4.49 -12.04 12.63
N ASP A 249 -3.81 -10.93 12.93
CA ASP A 249 -4.21 -9.99 13.96
C ASP A 249 -5.30 -9.04 13.45
N ALA A 250 -6.41 -8.97 14.18
CA ALA A 250 -7.55 -8.16 13.79
C ALA A 250 -7.24 -6.65 13.84
N THR A 251 -6.36 -6.20 14.73
CA THR A 251 -5.96 -4.80 14.82
C THR A 251 -5.13 -4.42 13.59
N PHE A 252 -4.17 -5.26 13.21
CA PHE A 252 -3.39 -5.08 11.98
C PHE A 252 -4.28 -5.04 10.75
N MET A 253 -5.21 -5.99 10.62
CA MET A 253 -6.11 -6.03 9.47
C MET A 253 -7.00 -4.79 9.39
N LYS A 254 -7.51 -4.29 10.51
CA LYS A 254 -8.27 -3.02 10.52
C LYS A 254 -7.39 -1.82 10.16
N HIS A 255 -6.12 -1.79 10.59
CA HIS A 255 -5.16 -0.76 10.18
C HIS A 255 -4.94 -0.76 8.66
N VAL A 256 -4.66 -1.93 8.07
CA VAL A 256 -4.43 -2.09 6.64
C VAL A 256 -5.68 -1.74 5.83
N MET A 257 -6.84 -2.28 6.20
CA MET A 257 -8.10 -2.01 5.51
C MET A 257 -8.52 -0.54 5.63
N GLY A 258 -8.32 0.07 6.79
CA GLY A 258 -8.52 1.51 7.00
C GLY A 258 -7.61 2.36 6.10
N GLY A 259 -6.32 2.02 6.02
CA GLY A 259 -5.37 2.70 5.14
C GLY A 259 -5.74 2.60 3.66
N ILE A 260 -6.09 1.39 3.19
CA ILE A 260 -6.52 1.15 1.81
C ILE A 260 -7.80 1.96 1.50
N THR A 261 -8.81 1.89 2.36
CA THR A 261 -10.09 2.59 2.12
C THR A 261 -9.99 4.10 2.22
N TRP A 262 -9.10 4.62 3.06
CA TRP A 262 -8.77 6.05 3.10
C TRP A 262 -8.27 6.55 1.73
N THR A 263 -7.51 5.72 1.00
CA THR A 263 -7.02 6.14 -0.33
C THR A 263 -8.17 6.43 -1.31
N PHE A 264 -9.32 5.76 -1.18
CA PHE A 264 -10.42 5.95 -2.11
C PHE A 264 -11.08 7.33 -2.04
N SER A 265 -10.91 8.09 -0.95
CA SER A 265 -11.49 9.44 -0.82
C SER A 265 -10.70 10.55 -1.53
N SER A 266 -9.76 10.19 -2.42
CA SER A 266 -9.03 11.10 -3.32
C SER A 266 -9.89 11.76 -4.41
N ASN A 267 -11.19 11.46 -4.48
CA ASN A 267 -12.14 11.95 -5.48
C ASN A 267 -11.84 11.56 -6.94
N THR A 268 -11.02 10.52 -7.13
CA THR A 268 -10.63 10.01 -8.46
C THR A 268 -11.03 8.58 -8.74
N THR A 269 -11.51 7.88 -7.71
CA THR A 269 -12.07 6.53 -7.85
C THR A 269 -13.50 6.58 -8.36
N ARG A 270 -13.95 5.49 -8.99
CA ARG A 270 -15.36 5.35 -9.36
C ARG A 270 -16.24 5.39 -8.12
N VAL A 271 -15.76 4.79 -7.04
CA VAL A 271 -16.43 4.80 -5.74
C VAL A 271 -16.61 6.23 -5.23
N ALA A 272 -15.57 7.07 -5.23
CA ALA A 272 -15.68 8.47 -4.82
C ALA A 272 -16.59 9.30 -5.73
N SER A 273 -16.57 9.06 -7.05
CA SER A 273 -17.48 9.73 -7.99
C SER A 273 -18.96 9.41 -7.70
N GLY A 274 -19.26 8.22 -7.19
CA GLY A 274 -20.60 7.80 -6.77
C GLY A 274 -20.99 8.22 -5.34
N PHE A 275 -20.03 8.60 -4.48
CA PHE A 275 -20.29 9.15 -3.15
C PHE A 275 -20.97 10.53 -3.17
N TYR A 276 -21.00 11.21 -4.33
CA TYR A 276 -21.49 12.60 -4.45
C TYR A 276 -22.62 12.83 -5.47
N SER A 277 -23.40 11.80 -5.85
CA SER A 277 -24.59 12.01 -6.70
C SER A 277 -25.91 11.65 -6.00
N GLY A 278 -26.51 12.64 -5.32
CA GLY A 278 -27.96 12.83 -5.44
C GLY A 278 -28.92 12.23 -4.39
N THR A 279 -28.48 11.53 -3.35
CA THR A 279 -29.32 11.31 -2.14
C THR A 279 -28.43 10.97 -0.96
N SER A 280 -28.47 11.78 0.12
CA SER A 280 -27.78 11.46 1.36
C SER A 280 -28.26 10.11 1.90
N PRO A 281 -27.38 9.12 2.13
CA PRO A 281 -27.79 7.92 2.84
C PRO A 281 -28.24 8.33 4.24
N THR A 282 -29.48 8.00 4.58
CA THR A 282 -30.05 8.22 5.90
C THR A 282 -29.31 7.29 6.87
N VAL A 283 -28.31 7.82 7.55
CA VAL A 283 -27.65 7.15 8.66
C VAL A 283 -28.72 6.98 9.75
N ARG A 284 -29.08 5.73 10.06
CA ARG A 284 -29.90 5.45 11.24
C ARG A 284 -29.02 5.77 12.46
N THR A 285 -29.26 6.95 13.01
CA THR A 285 -28.62 7.47 14.23
C THR A 285 -29.01 6.59 15.42
N GLY A 286 -28.01 5.90 15.97
CA GLY A 286 -28.14 5.05 17.15
C GLY A 286 -27.20 5.44 18.28
N ALA A 287 -27.00 6.74 18.52
CA ALA A 287 -26.59 7.28 19.82
C ALA A 287 -26.80 8.80 19.79
N THR A 288 -27.78 9.25 20.56
CA THR A 288 -28.18 10.66 20.70
C THR A 288 -27.09 11.49 21.34
N ASN A 289 -26.82 12.68 20.79
CA ASN A 289 -26.47 13.85 21.60
C ASN A 289 -27.07 15.10 20.92
N ASN A 290 -28.04 15.69 21.61
CA ASN A 290 -28.61 16.99 21.34
C ASN A 290 -27.48 18.05 21.39
N VAL A 291 -27.31 18.88 20.36
CA VAL A 291 -27.15 20.35 20.42
C VAL A 291 -26.99 20.91 18.99
N THR A 292 -27.67 22.01 18.77
CA THR A 292 -27.91 22.78 17.54
C THR A 292 -26.66 23.48 16.98
N SER A 293 -26.43 23.33 15.67
CA SER A 293 -25.79 24.25 14.70
C SER A 293 -24.55 25.09 15.09
N THR A 294 -23.41 24.79 14.47
CA THR A 294 -22.55 25.75 13.72
C THR A 294 -21.42 25.01 13.00
N ALA A 295 -21.06 25.46 11.80
CA ALA A 295 -20.15 24.81 10.87
C ALA A 295 -18.67 24.85 11.32
N THR A 296 -17.99 23.70 11.45
CA THR A 296 -16.56 23.51 11.11
C THR A 296 -16.14 22.02 11.21
N THR A 297 -15.18 21.62 10.36
CA THR A 297 -14.15 20.58 10.57
C THR A 297 -14.34 19.16 9.99
N GLN A 298 -13.33 18.81 9.17
CA GLN A 298 -12.76 17.54 8.71
C GLN A 298 -13.59 16.25 8.72
N GLY A 299 -13.51 15.57 7.57
CA GLY A 299 -14.04 14.24 7.31
C GLY A 299 -13.61 13.23 8.37
N THR A 300 -14.62 12.65 9.02
CA THR A 300 -14.52 11.44 9.82
C THR A 300 -15.06 10.31 8.97
N ALA A 301 -14.23 9.28 8.80
CA ALA A 301 -14.58 8.13 7.98
C ALA A 301 -15.66 7.29 8.66
N VAL A 302 -16.63 6.86 7.86
CA VAL A 302 -17.66 5.91 8.26
C VAL A 302 -17.19 4.52 7.84
N LEU A 303 -16.45 3.80 8.68
CA LEU A 303 -16.13 2.39 8.45
C LEU A 303 -16.11 1.57 9.76
N GLY A 304 -17.25 0.92 10.04
CA GLY A 304 -17.33 -0.48 10.49
C GLY A 304 -16.63 -0.92 11.78
N SER A 305 -16.68 -0.16 12.88
CA SER A 305 -16.10 -0.63 14.16
C SER A 305 -16.83 -1.83 14.81
N ASP A 306 -18.07 -2.13 14.40
CA ASP A 306 -18.92 -3.10 15.11
C ASP A 306 -19.06 -4.45 14.40
N GLN A 307 -18.38 -4.64 13.26
CA GLN A 307 -18.26 -5.97 12.66
C GLN A 307 -17.21 -6.76 13.45
N VAL A 308 -17.63 -7.89 14.02
CA VAL A 308 -16.71 -8.87 14.60
C VAL A 308 -15.78 -9.32 13.47
N ALA A 309 -14.48 -9.11 13.66
CA ALA A 309 -13.46 -9.56 12.72
C ALA A 309 -13.73 -11.04 12.38
N PRO A 310 -13.65 -11.45 11.10
CA PRO A 310 -13.73 -12.86 10.78
C PRO A 310 -12.65 -13.58 11.59
N SER A 311 -13.00 -14.73 12.19
CA SER A 311 -12.03 -15.54 12.90
C SER A 311 -10.86 -15.82 11.96
N PRO A 312 -9.61 -15.66 12.40
CA PRO A 312 -8.47 -16.00 11.56
C PRO A 312 -8.65 -17.44 11.04
N PRO A 313 -8.37 -17.71 9.75
CA PRO A 313 -8.34 -19.08 9.27
C PRO A 313 -7.40 -19.89 10.17
N ALA A 314 -7.81 -21.12 10.49
CA ALA A 314 -7.10 -21.98 11.43
C ALA A 314 -5.60 -22.00 11.13
N ARG A 315 -4.79 -21.78 12.16
CA ARG A 315 -3.33 -21.90 12.10
C ARG A 315 -3.02 -23.29 11.52
N PRO A 316 -2.16 -23.41 10.50
CA PRO A 316 -1.65 -24.71 10.09
C PRO A 316 -1.07 -25.41 11.31
N THR A 317 -1.57 -26.59 11.66
CA THR A 317 -0.99 -27.42 12.71
C THR A 317 0.37 -27.92 12.22
N THR A 318 1.43 -27.20 12.54
CA THR A 318 2.80 -27.69 12.41
C THR A 318 3.29 -28.14 13.78
N THR A 319 3.19 -29.45 14.04
CA THR A 319 4.10 -30.14 14.95
C THR A 319 5.45 -30.23 14.27
N SER A 320 6.24 -29.16 14.37
CA SER A 320 7.70 -29.20 14.24
C SER A 320 8.23 -27.93 14.91
N ALA A 321 9.10 -28.12 15.89
CA ALA A 321 9.78 -27.04 16.57
C ALA A 321 10.46 -26.12 15.55
N VAL A 322 10.22 -24.81 15.67
CA VAL A 322 10.99 -23.80 14.94
C VAL A 322 12.42 -23.89 15.46
N ALA A 323 13.29 -24.52 14.68
CA ALA A 323 14.72 -24.37 14.84
C ALA A 323 15.10 -22.95 14.37
N PRO A 324 16.05 -22.26 15.02
CA PRO A 324 16.56 -21.00 14.51
C PRO A 324 17.25 -21.26 13.16
N GLU A 325 16.81 -20.59 12.11
CA GLU A 325 17.52 -20.61 10.83
C GLU A 325 18.85 -19.84 10.94
N PRO A 326 19.94 -20.34 10.34
CA PRO A 326 21.24 -19.71 10.43
C PRO A 326 21.32 -18.51 9.47
N THR A 327 21.53 -17.33 10.02
CA THR A 327 22.06 -16.18 9.28
C THR A 327 23.54 -16.43 9.01
N GLY A 328 23.84 -17.11 7.90
CA GLY A 328 25.21 -17.40 7.52
C GLY A 328 25.34 -17.86 6.08
N SER A 329 25.91 -16.98 5.25
CA SER A 329 26.44 -17.35 3.93
C SER A 329 27.50 -18.45 4.11
N THR A 330 27.16 -19.68 3.72
CA THR A 330 28.14 -20.76 3.59
C THR A 330 28.62 -20.80 2.15
N SER A 331 29.83 -20.28 1.92
CA SER A 331 30.60 -20.53 0.71
C SER A 331 31.29 -21.89 0.83
N SER A 332 31.13 -22.73 -0.19
CA SER A 332 31.85 -23.99 -0.32
C SER A 332 33.19 -23.81 -1.05
N SER A 333 34.21 -24.46 -0.49
CA SER A 333 35.50 -24.93 -1.07
C SER A 333 36.59 -23.92 -1.49
N ALA A 334 37.55 -23.75 -0.56
CA ALA A 334 39.01 -23.78 -0.70
C ALA A 334 39.68 -23.47 -2.06
N SER A 335 40.51 -22.41 -2.10
CA SER A 335 41.98 -22.52 -2.27
C SER A 335 42.68 -21.19 -1.99
N THR A 336 43.84 -21.28 -1.34
CA THR A 336 44.82 -20.26 -0.91
C THR A 336 45.16 -19.13 -1.90
N SER A 337 45.16 -17.88 -1.43
CA SER A 337 46.36 -17.01 -1.36
C SER A 337 46.00 -15.64 -0.78
N GLY A 338 46.83 -15.14 0.14
CA GLY A 338 46.62 -13.83 0.78
C GLY A 338 46.93 -12.66 -0.14
N ALA A 339 46.19 -11.57 0.02
CA ALA A 339 46.66 -10.22 -0.29
C ALA A 339 45.81 -9.19 0.45
N ILE A 340 46.50 -8.42 1.30
CA ILE A 340 46.05 -7.17 1.90
C ILE A 340 46.12 -6.11 0.79
N MET A 341 45.05 -5.35 0.54
CA MET A 341 45.13 -4.15 -0.30
C MET A 341 44.61 -2.91 0.42
N SER A 342 45.58 -2.07 0.75
CA SER A 342 45.51 -0.68 1.18
C SER A 342 44.98 0.24 0.08
N VAL A 343 44.18 1.24 0.47
CA VAL A 343 43.73 2.36 -0.36
C VAL A 343 44.70 3.54 -0.21
N PRO A 344 45.18 4.20 -1.28
CA PRO A 344 45.86 5.48 -1.16
C PRO A 344 44.93 6.66 -1.48
N ALA A 345 45.09 7.72 -0.67
CA ALA A 345 44.48 9.03 -0.84
C ALA A 345 45.41 9.99 -1.62
N GLY A 346 44.82 10.97 -2.32
CA GLY A 346 45.47 12.17 -2.87
C GLY A 346 44.47 12.95 -3.73
N ALA A 347 43.84 14.03 -3.23
CA ALA A 347 44.33 15.41 -3.11
C ALA A 347 44.60 16.09 -4.49
N TRP A 348 43.70 16.99 -4.90
CA TRP A 348 43.97 18.02 -5.89
C TRP A 348 43.67 19.40 -5.31
N ALA A 349 44.69 20.25 -5.35
CA ALA A 349 44.70 21.63 -4.87
C ALA A 349 44.39 22.62 -6.00
N ILE A 350 43.88 23.78 -5.59
CA ILE A 350 43.52 24.96 -6.36
C ILE A 350 44.78 25.73 -6.79
N ALA A 351 44.82 26.22 -8.03
CA ALA A 351 45.65 27.38 -8.40
C ALA A 351 44.99 28.19 -9.53
N ALA A 352 44.83 29.49 -9.30
CA ALA A 352 44.41 30.49 -10.27
C ALA A 352 45.64 31.20 -10.86
N ALA A 353 45.60 31.56 -12.14
CA ALA A 353 46.45 32.61 -12.71
C ALA A 353 45.75 33.25 -13.92
N ALA A 354 45.75 34.59 -13.93
CA ALA A 354 45.24 35.46 -14.97
C ALA A 354 46.31 35.75 -16.02
N PHE A 355 45.91 36.04 -17.27
CA PHE A 355 46.55 37.05 -18.12
C PHE A 355 45.59 37.45 -19.26
N GLY A 356 45.43 38.76 -19.44
CA GLY A 356 44.68 39.34 -20.56
C GLY A 356 45.56 39.64 -21.77
N ALA A 357 44.92 39.87 -22.92
CA ALA A 357 45.44 40.68 -24.01
C ALA A 357 44.28 41.23 -24.85
N VAL A 358 44.34 42.54 -25.11
CA VAL A 358 43.49 43.31 -26.03
C VAL A 358 44.32 43.59 -27.27
N LEU A 359 43.75 43.45 -28.49
CA LEU A 359 43.77 44.42 -29.61
C LEU A 359 43.34 43.77 -30.95
N SER A 360 42.17 44.22 -31.42
CA SER A 360 41.81 44.70 -32.77
C SER A 360 42.42 44.08 -34.04
N ALA A 361 41.55 43.70 -34.99
CA ALA A 361 41.54 44.28 -36.35
C ALA A 361 40.21 43.97 -37.07
N SER A 362 39.71 44.99 -37.77
CA SER A 362 38.49 45.05 -38.58
C SER A 362 38.57 44.24 -39.88
N PHE A 363 37.45 43.67 -40.33
CA PHE A 363 36.68 44.02 -41.54
C PHE A 363 35.47 43.09 -41.68
#